data_AF-A0A7Z9Q159-F1
#
_entry.id   AF-A0A7Z9Q159-F1
#
_cell.length_a   1.000
_cell.length_b   1.000
_cell.length_c   1.000
_cell.angle_alpha   90.00
_cell.angle_beta   90.00
_cell.angle_gamma   90.00
#
_symmetry.space_group_name_H-M   'P 1'
#
loop_
_entity.id
_entity.type
_entity.pdbx_description
1 polymer ?
#
loop_
_entity_poly.entity_id
_entity_poly.type
_entity_poly.pdbx_seq_one_letter_code
_entity_poly.pdbx_strand_id
1 'polypeptide(L)'
;MALISRFRRKGRQILNLAVAGLLCTTMAGPVLADKKPQIRGFLVGIGAYQNPDAWSPLEGPPNDVARLKKTLMSRFGTPDDRLVVLPESQATKDGIQQGLLNLIESAQPGETVIFYYAGHGFAVDNRQPPEGAVFEKYDPEDDGLDECLVAIDATKPDDPSLADRVVRD
;
A
#
# COMPACT_ATOMS: atom_id res chain seq x y z
N MET A 1 -56.26 -68.31 -51.91
CA MET A 1 -56.10 -69.06 -50.64
C MET A 1 -55.04 -68.35 -49.80
N ALA A 2 -55.29 -68.16 -48.50
CA ALA A 2 -54.37 -67.60 -47.49
C ALA A 2 -53.86 -66.14 -47.72
N LEU A 3 -53.60 -65.33 -46.69
CA LEU A 3 -54.21 -65.26 -45.35
C LEU A 3 -54.07 -63.80 -44.84
N ILE A 4 -54.98 -63.38 -43.96
CA ILE A 4 -55.04 -62.03 -43.38
C ILE A 4 -54.14 -61.93 -42.14
N SER A 5 -53.39 -60.83 -42.00
CA SER A 5 -53.07 -60.27 -40.67
C SER A 5 -53.15 -58.74 -40.66
N ARG A 6 -54.20 -58.21 -40.02
CA ARG A 6 -54.44 -56.78 -39.78
C ARG A 6 -53.75 -56.35 -38.47
N PHE A 7 -53.22 -55.13 -38.36
CA PHE A 7 -53.74 -54.04 -37.48
C PHE A 7 -52.79 -52.82 -37.39
N ARG A 8 -53.35 -51.62 -37.65
CA ARG A 8 -53.30 -50.33 -36.88
C ARG A 8 -52.00 -49.94 -36.11
N ARG A 9 -51.60 -48.66 -36.02
CA ARG A 9 -52.35 -47.38 -36.11
C ARG A 9 -51.38 -46.17 -36.22
N LYS A 10 -51.81 -45.09 -36.90
CA LYS A 10 -51.56 -43.62 -36.71
C LYS A 10 -50.23 -43.14 -36.06
N GLY A 11 -49.53 -42.11 -36.54
CA GLY A 11 -49.76 -41.22 -37.70
C GLY A 11 -48.85 -39.97 -37.69
N ARG A 12 -48.92 -39.18 -38.79
CA ARG A 12 -48.89 -37.68 -38.91
C ARG A 12 -48.48 -36.91 -37.63
N GLN A 13 -47.64 -35.87 -37.60
CA GLN A 13 -47.31 -34.76 -38.54
C GLN A 13 -46.15 -33.94 -37.88
N ILE A 14 -45.40 -32.99 -38.45
CA ILE A 14 -45.36 -32.25 -39.74
C ILE A 14 -43.91 -31.75 -40.01
N LEU A 15 -43.64 -31.10 -41.16
CA LEU A 15 -42.40 -30.35 -41.47
C LEU A 15 -42.50 -28.91 -40.92
N ASN A 16 -41.41 -28.32 -40.37
CA ASN A 16 -41.31 -26.85 -40.24
C ASN A 16 -39.86 -26.36 -40.33
N LEU A 17 -39.66 -25.36 -41.20
CA LEU A 17 -38.42 -24.64 -41.44
C LEU A 17 -38.49 -23.29 -40.70
N ALA A 18 -37.45 -22.88 -39.98
CA ALA A 18 -37.39 -21.55 -39.38
C ALA A 18 -35.95 -21.02 -39.33
N VAL A 19 -35.71 -19.92 -40.05
CA VAL A 19 -34.51 -19.09 -39.93
C VAL A 19 -34.77 -18.06 -38.82
N ALA A 20 -33.86 -17.94 -37.85
CA ALA A 20 -33.91 -16.90 -36.82
C ALA A 20 -32.65 -16.02 -36.92
N GLY A 21 -32.85 -14.71 -36.94
CA GLY A 21 -31.80 -13.74 -37.29
C GLY A 21 -30.74 -13.53 -36.22
N LEU A 22 -29.54 -13.13 -36.67
CA LEU A 22 -28.44 -12.72 -35.81
C LEU A 22 -28.76 -11.35 -35.18
N LEU A 23 -29.28 -11.36 -33.96
CA LEU A 23 -29.40 -10.16 -33.15
C LEU A 23 -27.99 -9.74 -32.72
N CYS A 24 -27.46 -8.68 -33.34
CA CYS A 24 -26.21 -8.06 -32.91
C CYS A 24 -26.42 -7.35 -31.57
N THR A 25 -26.41 -8.12 -30.48
CA THR A 25 -26.38 -7.58 -29.12
C THR A 25 -25.06 -6.85 -28.93
N THR A 26 -25.09 -5.53 -29.04
CA THR A 26 -24.01 -4.68 -28.56
C THR A 26 -23.91 -4.92 -27.06
N MET A 27 -22.93 -5.74 -26.65
CA MET A 27 -22.49 -5.79 -25.27
C MET A 27 -21.92 -4.40 -24.94
N ALA A 28 -22.79 -3.52 -24.46
CA ALA A 28 -22.37 -2.43 -23.60
C ALA A 28 -21.83 -3.10 -22.33
N GLY A 29 -20.57 -3.54 -22.41
CA GLY A 29 -19.78 -3.89 -21.23
C GLY A 29 -19.86 -2.71 -20.27
N PRO A 30 -19.79 -2.94 -18.95
CA PRO A 30 -19.86 -1.85 -17.99
C PRO A 30 -18.83 -0.81 -18.39
N VAL A 31 -19.31 0.41 -18.69
CA VAL A 31 -18.45 1.59 -18.70
C VAL A 31 -17.72 1.53 -17.37
N LEU A 32 -16.40 1.47 -17.43
CA LEU A 32 -15.56 1.47 -16.23
C LEU A 32 -15.87 2.77 -15.49
N ALA A 33 -16.78 2.69 -14.52
CA ALA A 33 -17.01 3.79 -13.61
C ALA A 33 -15.67 4.11 -12.97
N ASP A 34 -15.31 5.40 -12.91
CA ASP A 34 -14.09 5.86 -12.25
C ASP A 34 -14.09 5.38 -10.80
N LYS A 35 -13.49 4.21 -10.58
CA LYS A 35 -13.42 3.57 -9.28
C LYS A 35 -12.50 4.45 -8.46
N LYS A 36 -13.06 5.17 -7.48
CA LYS A 36 -12.30 6.00 -6.56
C LYS A 36 -11.05 5.24 -6.10
N PRO A 37 -9.85 5.86 -6.15
CA PRO A 37 -8.61 5.17 -5.86
C PRO A 37 -8.71 4.50 -4.49
N GLN A 38 -8.38 3.22 -4.44
CA GLN A 38 -8.45 2.43 -3.22
C GLN A 38 -7.19 2.70 -2.40
N ILE A 39 -7.19 3.79 -1.64
CA ILE A 39 -5.99 4.21 -0.91
C ILE A 39 -5.88 3.44 0.42
N ARG A 40 -4.65 3.07 0.76
CA ARG A 40 -4.22 2.64 2.10
C ARG A 40 -3.04 3.51 2.52
N GLY A 41 -3.04 3.98 3.77
CA GLY A 41 -2.07 4.95 4.27
C GLY A 41 -1.44 4.53 5.60
N PHE A 42 -0.12 4.69 5.70
CA PHE A 42 0.62 4.77 6.95
C PHE A 42 1.23 6.17 7.06
N LEU A 43 0.89 6.88 8.14
CA LEU A 43 1.18 8.30 8.31
C LEU A 43 1.96 8.48 9.63
N VAL A 44 3.16 9.04 9.55
CA VAL A 44 4.06 9.30 10.68
C VAL A 44 4.39 10.79 10.74
N GLY A 45 4.30 11.38 11.92
CA GLY A 45 4.64 12.79 12.17
C GLY A 45 5.32 12.92 13.52
N ILE A 46 6.54 13.45 13.53
CA ILE A 46 7.37 13.57 14.74
C ILE A 46 7.85 15.01 14.89
N GLY A 47 7.33 15.70 15.91
CA GLY A 47 7.66 17.06 16.31
C GLY A 47 8.35 17.19 17.66
N ALA A 48 8.22 16.22 18.56
CA ALA A 48 8.76 16.23 19.92
C ALA A 48 9.67 15.02 20.17
N TYR A 49 10.95 15.18 19.82
CA TYR A 49 11.98 14.14 19.95
C TYR A 49 12.42 13.95 21.40
N GLN A 50 12.84 12.72 21.76
CA GLN A 50 13.32 12.42 23.12
C GLN A 50 14.65 13.11 23.47
N ASN A 51 15.45 13.45 22.44
CA ASN A 51 16.72 14.17 22.57
C ASN A 51 16.62 15.58 21.92
N PRO A 52 15.88 16.54 22.53
CA PRO A 52 15.59 17.83 21.91
C PRO A 52 16.82 18.73 21.70
N ASP A 53 17.91 18.48 22.43
CA ASP A 53 19.20 19.18 22.24
C ASP A 53 19.91 18.76 20.94
N ALA A 54 19.62 17.56 20.43
CA ALA A 54 20.14 17.04 19.16
C ALA A 54 19.13 17.21 18.01
N TRP A 55 17.85 17.01 18.31
CA TRP A 55 16.75 17.05 17.35
C TRP A 55 15.74 18.10 17.79
N SER A 56 15.94 19.34 17.33
CA SER A 56 15.11 20.48 17.75
C SER A 56 13.62 20.23 17.47
N PRO A 57 12.71 20.60 18.39
CA PRO A 57 11.28 20.37 18.18
C PRO A 57 10.72 21.05 16.93
N LEU A 58 9.75 20.40 16.28
CA LEU A 58 9.07 20.85 15.06
C LEU A 58 7.55 20.95 15.29
N GLU A 59 6.95 22.11 15.05
CA GLU A 59 5.49 22.29 15.21
C GLU A 59 4.66 21.77 14.02
N GLY A 60 5.31 21.57 12.86
CA GLY A 60 4.66 21.16 11.60
C GLY A 60 4.14 19.72 11.57
N PRO A 61 4.96 18.68 11.84
CA PRO A 61 4.64 17.30 11.48
C PRO A 61 3.29 16.74 11.97
N PRO A 62 2.83 16.99 13.22
CA PRO A 62 1.50 16.54 13.64
C PRO A 62 0.36 17.23 12.87
N ASN A 63 0.55 18.50 12.50
CA ASN A 63 -0.40 19.25 11.68
C ASN A 63 -0.45 18.72 10.24
N ASP A 64 0.70 18.35 9.67
CA ASP A 64 0.80 17.87 8.30
C ASP A 64 0.15 16.48 8.13
N VAL A 65 0.40 15.56 9.07
CA VAL A 65 -0.30 14.27 9.16
C VAL A 65 -1.81 14.47 9.24
N ALA A 66 -2.29 15.37 10.11
CA ALA A 66 -3.72 15.65 10.26
C ALA A 66 -4.34 16.23 8.96
N ARG A 67 -3.62 17.12 8.26
CA ARG A 67 -4.04 17.71 6.98
C ARG A 67 -4.08 16.69 5.86
N LEU A 68 -3.07 15.81 5.76
CA LEU A 68 -3.04 14.76 4.75
C LEU A 68 -4.14 13.73 5.00
N LYS A 69 -4.28 13.20 6.23
CA LYS A 69 -5.36 12.27 6.59
C LYS A 69 -6.74 12.85 6.24
N LYS A 70 -7.02 14.11 6.64
CA LYS A 70 -8.26 14.81 6.28
C LYS A 70 -8.44 14.94 4.77
N THR A 71 -7.38 15.14 3.99
CA THR A 71 -7.43 15.23 2.53
C THR A 71 -7.75 13.88 1.89
N LEU A 72 -7.08 12.80 2.32
CA LEU A 72 -7.33 11.43 1.85
C LEU A 72 -8.77 10.99 2.14
N MET A 73 -9.32 11.34 3.30
CA MET A 73 -10.73 11.07 3.63
C MET A 73 -11.69 11.94 2.79
N SER A 74 -11.53 13.28 2.82
CA SER A 74 -12.54 14.20 2.27
C SER A 74 -12.50 14.39 0.75
N ARG A 75 -11.33 14.25 0.10
CA ARG A 75 -11.18 14.42 -1.35
C ARG A 75 -11.21 13.08 -2.09
N PHE A 76 -10.47 12.10 -1.58
CA PHE A 76 -10.36 10.79 -2.23
C PHE A 76 -11.41 9.78 -1.74
N GLY A 77 -12.10 10.06 -0.62
CA GLY A 77 -13.10 9.16 -0.05
C GLY A 77 -12.51 7.95 0.65
N THR A 78 -11.25 8.05 1.11
CA THR A 78 -10.55 6.96 1.79
C THR A 78 -11.18 6.70 3.15
N PRO A 79 -11.59 5.45 3.46
CA PRO A 79 -12.07 5.08 4.79
C PRO A 79 -11.02 5.32 5.89
N ASP A 80 -11.48 5.66 7.09
CA ASP A 80 -10.60 5.98 8.24
C ASP A 80 -9.76 4.76 8.68
N ASP A 81 -10.34 3.57 8.62
CA ASP A 81 -9.73 2.28 8.95
C ASP A 81 -8.63 1.83 7.97
N ARG A 82 -8.48 2.53 6.83
CA ARG A 82 -7.36 2.36 5.90
C ARG A 82 -6.24 3.38 6.09
N LEU A 83 -6.38 4.32 7.03
CA LEU A 83 -5.43 5.40 7.28
C LEU A 83 -4.86 5.29 8.70
N VAL A 84 -3.84 4.45 8.85
CA VAL A 84 -3.10 4.26 10.10
C VAL A 84 -2.23 5.50 10.33
N VAL A 85 -2.40 6.13 11.49
CA VAL A 85 -1.51 7.17 12.00
C VAL A 85 -0.71 6.56 13.13
N LEU A 86 0.62 6.59 13.05
CA LEU A 86 1.47 6.18 14.16
C LEU A 86 1.40 7.27 15.26
N PRO A 87 1.03 6.94 16.51
CA PRO A 87 1.16 7.90 17.61
C PRO A 87 2.63 8.29 17.76
N GLU A 88 2.89 9.57 17.96
CA GLU A 88 4.25 10.12 18.06
C GLU A 88 5.10 9.41 19.11
N SER A 89 4.54 9.11 20.30
CA SER A 89 5.21 8.34 21.35
C SER A 89 5.54 6.88 21.00
N GLN A 90 5.07 6.39 19.85
CA GLN A 90 5.35 5.07 19.27
C GLN A 90 6.19 5.18 17.98
N ALA A 91 6.59 6.39 17.56
CA ALA A 91 7.38 6.63 16.37
C ALA A 91 8.88 6.35 16.56
N THR A 92 9.19 5.24 17.24
CA THR A 92 10.55 4.69 17.32
C THR A 92 10.93 4.01 16.01
N LYS A 93 12.22 3.70 15.80
CA LYS A 93 12.66 2.92 14.63
C LYS A 93 11.83 1.65 14.45
N ASP A 94 11.70 0.85 15.51
CA ASP A 94 10.90 -0.37 15.52
C ASP A 94 9.42 -0.10 15.19
N GLY A 95 8.82 0.95 15.77
CA GLY A 95 7.42 1.29 15.53
C GLY A 95 7.14 1.70 14.09
N ILE A 96 8.05 2.45 13.47
CA ILE A 96 7.97 2.83 12.05
C ILE A 96 8.18 1.60 11.15
N GLN A 97 9.20 0.78 11.41
CA GLN A 97 9.47 -0.44 10.63
C GLN A 97 8.33 -1.45 10.71
N GLN A 98 7.77 -1.70 11.90
CA GLN A 98 6.59 -2.56 12.06
C GLN A 98 5.37 -1.97 11.36
N GLY A 99 5.17 -0.65 11.39
CA GLY A 99 4.09 0.00 10.64
C GLY A 99 4.23 -0.14 9.11
N LEU A 100 5.46 -0.07 8.58
CA LEU A 100 5.76 -0.32 7.17
C LEU A 100 5.51 -1.79 6.78
N LEU A 101 5.92 -2.75 7.61
CA LEU A 101 5.63 -4.18 7.39
C LEU A 101 4.11 -4.43 7.36
N ASN A 102 3.38 -3.95 8.37
CA ASN A 102 1.92 -4.04 8.42
C ASN A 102 1.22 -3.36 7.22
N LEU A 103 1.77 -2.26 6.71
CA LEU A 103 1.27 -1.59 5.51
C LEU A 103 1.38 -2.48 4.27
N ILE A 104 2.54 -3.12 4.08
CA ILE A 104 2.81 -4.02 2.95
C ILE A 104 1.96 -5.29 3.06
N GLU A 105 1.92 -5.93 4.23
CA GLU A 105 1.15 -7.17 4.46
C GLU A 105 -0.36 -6.98 4.29
N SER A 106 -0.88 -5.80 4.64
CA SER A 106 -2.31 -5.51 4.52
C SER A 106 -2.75 -4.96 3.15
N ALA A 107 -1.80 -4.55 2.28
CA ALA A 107 -2.08 -4.01 0.96
C ALA A 107 -2.72 -5.06 0.03
N GLN A 108 -3.75 -4.65 -0.72
CA GLN A 108 -4.47 -5.53 -1.65
C GLN A 108 -4.21 -5.16 -3.13
N PRO A 109 -4.33 -6.11 -4.08
CA PRO A 109 -4.16 -5.83 -5.50
C PRO A 109 -5.06 -4.70 -6.00
N GLY A 110 -4.46 -3.68 -6.61
CA GLY A 110 -5.17 -2.49 -7.08
C GLY A 110 -5.44 -1.42 -6.01
N GLU A 111 -4.87 -1.54 -4.80
CA GLU A 111 -4.74 -0.43 -3.86
C GLU A 111 -3.57 0.49 -4.23
N THR A 112 -3.72 1.78 -3.94
CA THR A 112 -2.62 2.75 -3.90
C THR A 112 -2.12 2.83 -2.46
N VAL A 113 -0.90 2.37 -2.23
CA VAL A 113 -0.23 2.45 -0.92
C VAL A 113 0.45 3.80 -0.78
N ILE A 114 0.20 4.49 0.34
CA ILE A 114 0.85 5.74 0.72
C ILE A 114 1.59 5.51 2.04
N PHE A 115 2.91 5.63 2.02
CA PHE A 115 3.68 5.97 3.21
C PHE A 115 3.86 7.49 3.23
N TYR A 116 3.71 8.11 4.40
CA TYR A 116 3.97 9.52 4.61
C TYR A 116 4.73 9.71 5.91
N TYR A 117 5.82 10.45 5.85
CA TYR A 117 6.62 10.85 6.99
C TYR A 117 6.78 12.38 6.99
N ALA A 118 6.68 12.97 8.17
CA ALA A 118 7.10 14.34 8.46
C ALA A 118 7.92 14.35 9.75
N GLY A 119 9.08 14.99 9.72
CA GLY A 119 10.05 14.99 10.82
C GLY A 119 11.44 15.40 10.33
N HIS A 120 12.48 15.12 11.11
CA HIS A 120 13.86 15.34 10.71
C HIS A 120 14.36 14.23 9.77
N GLY A 121 15.16 14.60 8.79
CA GLY A 121 16.04 13.67 8.07
C GLY A 121 17.48 13.85 8.54
N PHE A 122 18.29 12.81 8.41
CA PHE A 122 19.72 12.86 8.69
C PHE A 122 20.50 12.00 7.68
N ALA A 123 21.79 12.23 7.55
CA ALA A 123 22.67 11.44 6.69
C ALA A 123 23.76 10.79 7.56
N VAL A 124 23.80 9.46 7.61
CA VAL A 124 24.82 8.72 8.37
C VAL A 124 25.97 8.32 7.44
N ASP A 125 27.21 8.31 7.94
CA ASP A 125 28.33 7.78 7.17
C ASP A 125 28.18 6.26 7.01
N ASN A 126 28.11 5.82 5.76
CA ASN A 126 27.98 4.44 5.36
C ASN A 126 29.14 4.02 4.44
N ARG A 127 30.36 4.60 4.62
CA ARG A 127 31.60 4.25 3.88
C ARG A 127 32.37 3.07 4.46
N GLN A 128 31.96 2.58 5.63
CA GLN A 128 32.46 1.33 6.19
C GLN A 128 31.30 0.36 6.41
N PRO A 129 31.46 -0.92 6.01
CA PRO A 129 30.45 -1.93 6.31
C PRO A 129 30.31 -2.11 7.84
N PRO A 130 29.09 -2.29 8.37
CA PRO A 130 28.91 -2.62 9.77
C PRO A 130 29.59 -3.96 10.10
N GLU A 131 30.01 -4.12 11.36
CA GLU A 131 30.79 -5.28 11.79
C GLU A 131 30.02 -6.60 11.53
N GLY A 132 30.62 -7.51 10.76
CA GLY A 132 29.99 -8.77 10.35
C GLY A 132 29.12 -8.71 9.09
N ALA A 133 29.03 -7.56 8.40
CA ALA A 133 28.38 -7.50 7.09
C ALA A 133 29.08 -8.38 6.04
N VAL A 134 28.28 -9.02 5.19
CA VAL A 134 28.78 -9.75 4.02
C VAL A 134 29.12 -8.74 2.93
N PHE A 135 30.38 -8.63 2.53
CA PHE A 135 30.86 -7.64 1.55
C PHE A 135 30.09 -7.64 0.22
N GLU A 136 29.59 -8.80 -0.25
CA GLU A 136 28.75 -8.89 -1.47
C GLU A 136 27.38 -8.19 -1.34
N LYS A 137 26.96 -7.83 -0.12
CA LYS A 137 25.70 -7.14 0.17
C LYS A 137 25.91 -5.71 0.70
N TYR A 138 27.14 -5.19 0.60
CA TYR A 138 27.49 -3.86 1.05
C TYR A 138 27.65 -2.95 -0.18
N ASP A 139 26.66 -2.10 -0.38
CA ASP A 139 26.51 -1.20 -1.53
C ASP A 139 26.41 0.24 -0.97
N PRO A 140 27.54 0.94 -0.75
CA PRO A 140 27.53 2.32 -0.27
C PRO A 140 27.04 3.27 -1.38
N GLU A 141 26.29 4.31 -1.02
CA GLU A 141 25.89 5.35 -1.97
C GLU A 141 27.11 6.05 -2.60
N ASP A 142 26.92 6.74 -3.74
CA ASP A 142 28.00 7.37 -4.52
C ASP A 142 28.87 8.36 -3.72
N ASP A 143 28.30 9.02 -2.69
CA ASP A 143 29.04 9.90 -1.77
C ASP A 143 29.41 9.22 -0.43
N GLY A 144 28.92 8.00 -0.21
CA GLY A 144 29.10 7.19 0.99
C GLY A 144 28.29 7.64 2.20
N LEU A 145 27.25 8.46 2.01
CA LEU A 145 26.25 8.70 3.02
C LEU A 145 25.10 7.67 2.90
N ASP A 146 24.09 7.82 3.74
CA ASP A 146 22.88 7.00 3.80
C ASP A 146 21.80 7.89 4.42
N GLU A 147 20.81 8.26 3.59
CA GLU A 147 19.72 9.16 3.96
C GLU A 147 18.66 8.45 4.81
N CYS A 148 18.44 8.94 6.02
CA CYS A 148 17.60 8.25 7.00
C CYS A 148 16.57 9.16 7.68
N LEU A 149 15.44 8.57 8.05
CA LEU A 149 14.38 9.20 8.82
C LEU A 149 14.74 9.13 10.31
N VAL A 150 14.69 10.28 10.99
CA VAL A 150 14.99 10.37 12.42
C VAL A 150 13.77 9.89 13.21
N ALA A 151 13.90 8.81 13.97
CA ALA A 151 12.85 8.33 14.86
C ALA A 151 12.79 9.17 16.15
N ILE A 152 11.69 9.07 16.91
CA ILE A 152 11.52 9.82 18.16
C ILE A 152 12.57 9.46 19.22
N ASP A 153 13.10 8.23 19.18
CA ASP A 153 14.14 7.69 20.06
C ASP A 153 15.56 7.79 19.48
N ALA A 154 15.76 8.56 18.40
CA ALA A 154 17.08 8.84 17.86
C ALA A 154 18.00 9.48 18.90
N THR A 155 19.17 8.86 19.10
CA THR A 155 20.27 9.42 19.90
C THR A 155 20.97 10.56 19.16
N LYS A 156 22.07 11.07 19.68
CA LYS A 156 22.73 12.27 19.12
C LYS A 156 23.52 11.91 17.85
N PRO A 157 23.77 12.86 16.91
CA PRO A 157 24.64 12.68 15.75
C PRO A 157 26.03 12.09 16.03
N ASP A 158 26.59 12.33 17.22
CA ASP A 158 27.89 11.84 17.68
C ASP A 158 27.81 10.53 18.51
N ASP A 159 26.61 10.00 18.72
CA ASP A 159 26.39 8.75 19.44
C ASP A 159 26.49 7.54 18.48
N PRO A 160 27.39 6.57 18.71
CA PRO A 160 27.51 5.37 17.87
C PRO A 160 26.22 4.57 17.70
N SER A 161 25.28 4.68 18.65
CA SER A 161 23.98 4.01 18.59
C SER A 161 22.97 4.66 17.65
N LEU A 162 23.26 5.82 17.06
CA LEU A 162 22.32 6.51 16.16
C LEU A 162 21.91 5.63 14.96
N ALA A 163 22.85 4.85 14.42
CA ALA A 163 22.60 3.89 13.35
C ALA A 163 21.47 2.90 13.70
N ASP A 164 21.37 2.53 14.97
CA ASP A 164 20.34 1.62 15.50
C ASP A 164 19.01 2.31 15.79
N ARG A 165 18.91 3.64 15.64
CA ARG A 165 17.73 4.44 15.96
C ARG A 165 17.14 5.24 14.78
N VAL A 166 17.80 5.25 13.63
CA VAL A 166 17.26 5.82 12.39
C VAL A 166 16.64 4.77 11.49
N VAL A 167 15.65 5.16 10.67
CA VAL A 167 15.06 4.31 9.63
C VAL A 167 15.73 4.62 8.30
N ARG A 168 16.38 3.62 7.72
CA ARG A 168 17.01 3.63 6.39
C ARG A 168 16.08 2.92 5.39
N ASP A 169 16.39 2.96 4.10
CA ASP A 169 15.64 2.29 3.03
C ASP A 169 15.90 0.76 2.90
#